data_AF-A0A6B3IQW5-F1
#
_entry.id   AF-A0A6B3IQW5-F1
#
_cell.length_a   1.000
_cell.length_b   1.000
_cell.length_c   1.000
_cell.angle_alpha   90.00
_cell.angle_beta   90.00
_cell.angle_gamma   90.00
#
_symmetry.space_group_name_H-M   'P 1'
#
loop_
_entity.id
_entity.type
_entity.pdbx_description
1 polymer ?
#
loop_
_entity_poly.entity_id
_entity_poly.type
_entity_poly.pdbx_seq_one_letter_code
_entity_poly.pdbx_strand_id
1 'polypeptide(L)'
;VDHYYDPEVAAELATWVNYVCPVPAARDVLASSKDEETAALAEDPLIFPDGAMRQRLAIARDITSEERMGFAKKWNAIVGL
;
A
#
# COMPACT_ATOMS: atom_id res chain seq x y z
N VAL A 1 2.77 16.72 -8.86
CA VAL A 1 2.40 15.80 -7.76
C VAL A 1 3.70 15.64 -7.00
N ASP A 2 3.98 16.56 -6.09
CA ASP A 2 5.36 16.74 -5.60
C ASP A 2 5.38 16.64 -4.08
N HIS A 3 4.41 17.27 -3.40
CA HIS A 3 4.29 17.26 -1.94
C HIS A 3 4.27 15.86 -1.31
N TYR A 4 3.44 14.93 -1.81
CA TYR A 4 3.35 13.56 -1.24
C TYR A 4 4.51 12.62 -1.63
N TYR A 5 5.46 13.09 -2.46
CA TYR A 5 6.69 12.35 -2.71
C TYR A 5 7.87 12.88 -1.88
N ASP A 6 7.68 13.98 -1.15
CA ASP A 6 8.63 14.39 -0.13
C ASP A 6 8.69 13.31 0.98
N PRO A 7 9.88 12.84 1.38
CA PRO A 7 10.00 11.76 2.36
C PRO A 7 9.35 12.05 3.72
N GLU A 8 9.38 13.30 4.21
CA GLU A 8 8.79 13.65 5.50
C GLU A 8 7.27 13.60 5.43
N VAL A 9 6.70 14.15 4.36
CA VAL A 9 5.25 14.12 4.10
C VAL A 9 4.77 12.69 3.87
N ALA A 10 5.53 11.89 3.11
CA ALA A 10 5.20 10.49 2.86
C ALA A 10 5.26 9.63 4.13
N ALA A 11 6.21 9.92 5.04
CA ALA A 11 6.30 9.27 6.34
C ALA A 11 5.11 9.60 7.24
N GLU A 12 4.75 10.89 7.35
CA GLU A 12 3.57 11.34 8.10
C GLU A 12 2.30 10.65 7.58
N LEU A 13 2.11 10.65 6.26
CA LEU A 13 0.96 10.01 5.64
C LEU A 13 0.95 8.50 5.90
N ALA A 14 2.08 7.81 5.70
CA ALA A 14 2.20 6.37 5.90
C ALA A 14 1.82 5.95 7.33
N THR A 15 2.27 6.69 8.34
CA THR A 15 1.90 6.48 9.75
C THR A 15 0.41 6.71 10.00
N TRP A 16 -0.18 7.71 9.36
CA TRP A 16 -1.60 8.03 9.56
C TRP A 16 -2.54 7.02 8.92
N VAL A 17 -2.26 6.60 7.67
CA VAL A 17 -3.16 5.73 6.89
C VAL A 17 -2.81 4.25 6.96
N ASN A 18 -1.61 3.89 7.43
CA ASN A 18 -1.11 2.51 7.50
C ASN A 18 -1.27 1.75 6.18
N TYR A 19 -0.69 2.32 5.12
CA TYR A 19 -0.72 1.75 3.77
C TYR A 19 0.70 1.58 3.21
N VAL A 20 0.82 0.80 2.12
CA VAL A 20 2.11 0.61 1.44
C VAL A 20 2.64 1.96 0.95
N CYS A 21 3.75 2.41 1.52
CA CYS A 21 4.36 3.69 1.19
C CYS A 21 5.12 3.60 -0.15
N PRO A 22 4.84 4.48 -1.13
CA PRO A 22 5.52 4.47 -2.43
C PRO A 22 6.90 5.12 -2.40
N VAL A 23 7.30 5.75 -1.28
CA VAL A 23 8.56 6.49 -1.13
C VAL A 23 9.51 5.71 -0.20
N PRO A 24 10.53 5.00 -0.73
CA PRO A 24 11.44 4.20 0.10
C PRO A 24 12.19 5.02 1.16
N ALA A 25 12.54 6.27 0.85
CA ALA A 25 13.24 7.16 1.77
C ALA A 25 12.40 7.56 3.01
N ALA A 26 11.08 7.41 2.96
CA ALA A 26 10.22 7.64 4.12
C ALA A 26 10.49 6.62 5.25
N ARG A 27 11.04 5.45 4.93
CA ARG A 27 11.44 4.46 5.93
C ARG A 27 12.50 5.01 6.87
N ASP A 28 13.51 5.70 6.33
CA ASP A 28 14.59 6.27 7.13
C ASP A 28 14.09 7.41 8.02
N VAL A 29 13.12 8.19 7.53
CA VAL A 29 12.45 9.23 8.32
C VAL A 29 11.74 8.61 9.52
N LEU A 30 10.94 7.56 9.31
CA LEU A 30 10.25 6.87 10.40
C LEU A 30 11.24 6.23 11.38
N ALA A 31 12.28 5.55 10.88
CA ALA A 31 13.31 4.92 11.71
C ALA A 31 14.08 5.94 12.58
N SER A 32 14.16 7.19 12.15
CA SER A 32 14.80 8.28 12.90
C SER A 32 13.91 8.92 13.98
N SER A 33 12.63 8.52 14.07
CA SER A 33 11.69 9.05 15.06
C SER A 33 12.18 8.81 16.48
N LYS A 34 11.90 9.77 17.37
CA LYS A 34 12.14 9.62 18.82
C LYS A 34 11.06 8.80 19.52
N ASP A 35 9.91 8.66 18.88
CA ASP A 35 8.82 7.83 19.35
C ASP A 35 9.04 6.39 18.89
N GLU A 36 9.19 5.47 19.85
CA GLU A 36 9.54 4.07 19.58
C GLU A 36 8.46 3.36 18.76
N GLU A 37 7.17 3.69 18.99
CA GLU A 37 6.06 3.12 18.23
C GLU A 37 6.14 3.55 16.76
N THR A 38 6.36 4.84 16.51
CA THR A 38 6.57 5.36 15.15
C THR A 38 7.82 4.77 14.50
N ALA A 39 8.93 4.64 15.24
CA ALA A 39 10.15 4.07 14.70
C ALA A 39 9.98 2.59 14.31
N ALA A 40 9.17 1.83 15.06
CA ALA A 40 8.87 0.44 14.74
C ALA A 40 8.13 0.27 13.40
N LEU A 41 7.36 1.27 12.96
CA LEU A 41 6.65 1.25 11.67
C LEU A 41 7.60 1.20 10.46
N ALA A 42 8.84 1.66 10.61
CA ALA A 42 9.86 1.56 9.56
C ALA A 42 10.19 0.10 9.18
N GLU A 43 9.97 -0.84 10.10
CA GLU A 43 10.21 -2.27 9.89
C GLU A 43 8.91 -3.05 9.61
N ASP A 44 7.74 -2.38 9.59
CA ASP A 44 6.47 -3.03 9.30
C ASP A 44 6.36 -3.37 7.80
N PRO A 45 6.33 -4.67 7.43
CA PRO A 45 6.22 -5.06 6.03
C PRO A 45 4.88 -4.70 5.39
N LEU A 46 3.84 -4.35 6.17
CA LEU A 46 2.57 -3.85 5.63
C LEU A 46 2.66 -2.38 5.18
N ILE A 47 3.64 -1.62 5.68
CA ILE A 47 3.95 -0.25 5.26
C ILE A 47 5.10 -0.27 4.24
N PHE A 48 6.15 -1.05 4.50
CA PHE A 48 7.30 -1.23 3.62
C PHE A 48 7.50 -2.71 3.25
N PRO A 49 6.78 -3.22 2.23
CA PRO A 49 6.88 -4.62 1.83
C PRO A 49 8.30 -5.07 1.55
N ASP A 50 8.69 -6.17 2.19
CA ASP A 50 9.96 -6.84 1.98
C ASP A 50 9.96 -7.67 0.68
N GLY A 51 11.11 -8.27 0.36
CA GLY A 51 11.25 -9.08 -0.85
C GLY A 51 10.32 -10.30 -0.88
N ALA A 52 10.11 -10.95 0.27
CA ALA A 52 9.27 -12.15 0.36
C ALA A 52 7.79 -11.81 0.15
N MET A 53 7.31 -10.70 0.70
CA MET A 53 5.96 -10.20 0.47
C MET A 53 5.78 -9.79 -0.99
N ARG A 54 6.71 -9.02 -1.56
CA ARG A 54 6.63 -8.55 -2.96
C ARG A 54 6.51 -9.69 -3.96
N GLN A 55 7.19 -10.82 -3.74
CA GLN A 55 7.08 -12.00 -4.59
C GLN A 55 5.69 -12.65 -4.60
N ARG A 56 4.88 -12.40 -3.57
CA ARG A 56 3.52 -12.94 -3.42
C ARG A 56 2.45 -11.97 -3.95
N LEU A 57 2.81 -10.73 -4.24
CA LEU A 57 1.87 -9.74 -4.75
C LEU A 57 1.59 -9.98 -6.23
N ALA A 58 0.34 -9.75 -6.63
CA ALA A 58 -0.07 -9.73 -8.02
C ALA A 58 -0.62 -8.35 -8.37
N ILE A 59 -0.18 -7.80 -9.50
CA ILE A 59 -0.76 -6.57 -10.05
C ILE A 59 -2.01 -6.96 -10.82
N ALA A 60 -3.15 -6.37 -10.45
CA ALA A 60 -4.38 -6.55 -11.19
C ALA A 60 -4.20 -5.97 -12.60
N ARG A 61 -4.40 -6.80 -13.63
CA ARG A 61 -4.47 -6.33 -15.01
C ARG A 61 -5.76 -5.56 -15.26
N ASP A 62 -5.78 -4.78 -16.33
CA ASP A 62 -7.01 -4.17 -16.81
C ASP A 62 -8.07 -5.24 -17.15
N ILE A 63 -9.31 -4.96 -16.76
CA ILE A 63 -10.50 -5.75 -17.09
C ILE A 63 -11.14 -5.14 -18.32
N THR A 64 -11.23 -5.90 -19.41
CA THR A 64 -11.80 -5.39 -20.67
C THR A 64 -13.31 -5.17 -20.54
N SER A 65 -13.88 -4.38 -21.46
CA SER A 65 -15.32 -4.16 -21.51
C SER A 65 -16.12 -5.46 -21.72
N GLU A 66 -15.57 -6.41 -22.48
CA GLU A 66 -16.18 -7.72 -22.72
C GLU A 66 -16.23 -8.57 -21.44
N GLU A 67 -15.15 -8.57 -20.66
CA GLU A 67 -15.03 -9.37 -19.44
C GLU A 67 -15.86 -8.81 -18.27
N ARG A 68 -16.01 -7.48 -18.21
CA ARG A 68 -16.63 -6.76 -17.08
C ARG A 68 -18.02 -7.27 -16.73
N MET A 69 -18.88 -7.47 -17.73
CA MET A 69 -20.23 -7.99 -17.51
C MET A 69 -20.21 -9.41 -16.93
N GLY A 70 -19.31 -10.26 -17.44
CA GLY A 70 -19.15 -11.63 -16.96
C GLY A 70 -18.71 -11.69 -15.50
N PHE A 71 -17.73 -10.87 -15.11
CA PHE A 71 -17.28 -10.79 -13.72
C PHE A 71 -18.33 -10.18 -12.80
N ALA A 72 -19.03 -9.11 -13.22
CA ALA A 72 -20.10 -8.50 -12.43
C ALA A 72 -21.24 -9.49 -12.16
N LYS A 73 -21.66 -10.27 -13.17
CA LYS A 73 -22.71 -11.29 -12.99
C LYS A 73 -22.30 -12.37 -11.99
N LYS A 74 -21.06 -12.85 -12.07
CA LYS A 74 -20.53 -13.85 -11.12
C LYS A 74 -20.46 -13.27 -9.71
N TRP A 75 -20.01 -12.04 -9.55
CA TRP A 75 -19.96 -11.36 -8.26
C TRP A 75 -21.35 -11.22 -7.64
N ASN A 76 -22.34 -10.72 -8.40
CA ASN A 76 -23.70 -10.55 -7.90
C ASN A 76 -24.31 -11.87 -7.39
N ALA A 77 -24.07 -12.97 -8.12
CA ALA A 77 -24.50 -14.30 -7.67
C ALA A 77 -23.85 -14.74 -6.34
N ILE A 78 -22.60 -14.33 -6.07
CA ILE A 78 -21.90 -14.62 -4.81
C ILE A 78 -22.47 -13.76 -3.67
N VAL A 79 -22.74 -12.48 -3.90
CA VAL A 79 -23.20 -11.54 -2.86
C VAL A 79 -24.71 -11.45 -2.69
N GLY A 80 -25.48 -12.19 -3.49
CA GLY A 80 -26.96 -12.25 -3.39
C GLY A 80 -27.68 -11.05 -3.99
N LEU A 81 -27.10 -10.41 -5.03
CA LEU A 81 -27.71 -9.31 -5.79
C LEU A 81 -28.31 -9.78 -7.13
#